data_AF-A0A7Y5M919-F1
#
_entry.id   AF-A0A7Y5M919-F1
#
_cell.length_a   1.000
_cell.length_b   1.000
_cell.length_c   1.000
_cell.angle_alpha   90.00
_cell.angle_beta   90.00
_cell.angle_gamma   90.00
#
_symmetry.space_group_name_H-M   'P 1'
#
loop_
_entity.id
_entity.type
_entity.pdbx_description
1 polymer ?
#
loop_
_entity_poly.entity_id
_entity_poly.type
_entity_poly.pdbx_seq_one_letter_code
_entity_poly.pdbx_strand_id
1 'polypeptide(L)'
;MQAVTTEPTSLTTALQAHIVQAIAAHGGWIGFDRFMELALYTPGLGYYAGDLPKFGALPSSGSDFVTAPEMTPLFGQTLAVQVAEALARTGTHEVWEFGA
;
A
#
# COMPACT_ATOMS: atom_id res chain seq x y z
N MET A 1 24.87 -20.05 -29.82
CA MET A 1 24.45 -18.73 -29.32
C MET A 1 23.00 -18.84 -28.88
N GLN A 2 22.76 -18.94 -27.57
CA GLN A 2 21.46 -18.63 -26.99
C GLN A 2 21.76 -17.72 -25.80
N ALA A 3 21.36 -16.46 -25.92
CA ALA A 3 21.35 -15.56 -24.77
C ALA A 3 20.22 -16.06 -23.86
N VAL A 4 20.58 -16.65 -22.73
CA VAL A 4 19.67 -16.78 -21.60
C VAL A 4 19.48 -15.37 -21.07
N THR A 5 18.46 -14.67 -21.56
CA THR A 5 17.95 -13.48 -20.90
C THR A 5 17.34 -13.95 -19.59
N THR A 6 18.12 -13.93 -18.52
CA THR A 6 17.57 -13.94 -17.17
C THR A 6 16.78 -12.64 -17.02
N GLU A 7 15.51 -12.69 -17.36
CA GLU A 7 14.55 -11.68 -16.93
C GLU A 7 14.73 -11.52 -15.42
N PRO A 8 14.93 -10.29 -14.92
CA PRO A 8 15.04 -10.07 -13.48
C PRO A 8 13.78 -10.63 -12.82
N THR A 9 13.95 -11.39 -11.72
CA THR A 9 12.84 -11.98 -10.97
C THR A 9 11.83 -10.89 -10.65
N SER A 10 10.72 -10.86 -11.39
CA SER A 10 9.68 -9.87 -11.16
C SER A 10 9.04 -10.16 -9.80
N LEU A 11 8.95 -9.14 -8.94
CA LEU A 11 8.23 -9.22 -7.67
C LEU A 11 6.80 -9.75 -7.88
N THR A 12 6.18 -9.38 -9.00
CA THR A 12 4.87 -9.87 -9.42
C THR A 12 4.84 -11.38 -9.64
N THR A 13 5.90 -11.97 -10.22
CA THR A 13 6.00 -13.42 -10.42
C THR A 13 6.12 -14.17 -9.10
N ALA A 14 6.90 -13.65 -8.15
CA ALA A 14 7.02 -14.23 -6.82
C ALA A 14 5.72 -14.12 -6.01
N LEU A 15 5.03 -12.98 -6.06
CA LEU A 15 3.73 -12.79 -5.43
C LEU A 15 2.66 -13.72 -6.00
N GLN A 16 2.59 -13.85 -7.33
CA GLN A 16 1.66 -14.75 -7.98
C GLN A 16 1.87 -16.20 -7.53
N ALA A 17 3.12 -16.67 -7.51
CA ALA A 17 3.43 -18.02 -7.04
C ALA A 17 3.00 -18.23 -5.57
N HIS A 18 3.21 -17.22 -4.71
CA HIS A 18 2.78 -17.26 -3.31
C HIS A 18 1.25 -17.39 -3.18
N ILE A 19 0.48 -16.61 -3.94
CA ILE A 19 -0.98 -16.67 -3.91
C ILE A 19 -1.50 -18.02 -4.42
N VAL A 20 -0.92 -18.56 -5.51
CA VAL A 20 -1.29 -19.88 -6.04
C VAL A 20 -1.06 -20.98 -5.01
N GLN A 21 0.07 -20.95 -4.30
CA GLN A 21 0.36 -21.89 -3.21
C GLN A 21 -0.65 -21.76 -2.07
N ALA A 22 -1.01 -20.54 -1.68
CA ALA A 22 -2.00 -20.30 -0.64
C ALA A 22 -3.39 -20.86 -1.02
N ILE A 23 -3.81 -20.68 -2.28
CA ILE A 23 -5.07 -21.24 -2.80
C ILE A 23 -5.06 -22.77 -2.73
N ALA A 24 -3.98 -23.40 -3.21
CA ALA A 24 -3.84 -24.86 -3.18
C ALA A 24 -3.88 -25.40 -1.74
N ALA A 25 -3.23 -24.73 -0.79
CA ALA A 25 -3.20 -25.11 0.62
C ALA A 25 -4.59 -25.02 1.31
N HIS A 26 -5.51 -24.21 0.78
CA HIS A 26 -6.87 -24.04 1.33
C HIS A 26 -7.94 -24.83 0.53
N GLY A 27 -7.53 -25.88 -0.19
CA GLY A 27 -8.47 -26.75 -0.92
C GLY A 27 -8.94 -26.17 -2.25
N GLY A 28 -8.15 -25.27 -2.85
CA GLY A 28 -8.41 -24.72 -4.18
C GLY A 28 -9.22 -23.43 -4.20
N TRP A 29 -9.58 -22.88 -3.04
CA TRP A 29 -10.31 -21.62 -2.95
C TRP A 29 -9.93 -20.83 -1.69
N ILE A 30 -9.88 -19.51 -1.84
CA ILE A 30 -9.78 -18.56 -0.72
C ILE A 30 -10.79 -17.44 -0.95
N GLY A 31 -11.23 -16.79 0.13
CA GLY A 31 -12.03 -15.58 0.03
C GLY A 31 -11.26 -14.43 -0.61
N PHE A 32 -12.00 -13.48 -1.19
CA PHE A 32 -11.40 -12.31 -1.83
C PHE A 32 -10.68 -11.40 -0.81
N ASP A 33 -11.15 -11.38 0.43
CA ASP A 33 -10.49 -10.78 1.58
C ASP A 33 -9.07 -11.35 1.77
N ARG A 34 -8.92 -12.68 1.78
CA ARG A 34 -7.62 -13.33 1.89
C ARG A 34 -6.75 -13.10 0.66
N PHE A 35 -7.33 -13.11 -0.54
CA PHE A 35 -6.61 -12.74 -1.76
C PHE A 35 -6.05 -11.31 -1.67
N MET A 36 -6.87 -10.35 -1.27
CA MET A 36 -6.47 -8.94 -1.13
C MET A 36 -5.42 -8.76 -0.04
N GLU A 37 -5.55 -9.45 1.09
CA GLU A 37 -4.53 -9.44 2.14
C GLU A 37 -3.17 -9.87 1.59
N LEU A 38 -3.12 -10.98 0.86
CA LEU A 38 -1.89 -11.47 0.24
C LEU A 38 -1.35 -10.50 -0.81
N ALA A 39 -2.20 -10.04 -1.73
CA ALA A 39 -1.80 -9.17 -2.82
C ALA A 39 -1.30 -7.80 -2.34
N LEU A 40 -1.90 -7.27 -1.27
CA LEU A 40 -1.59 -5.94 -0.76
C LEU A 40 -0.51 -5.94 0.32
N TYR A 41 -0.46 -6.96 1.19
CA TYR A 41 0.29 -6.87 2.44
C TYR A 41 1.29 -8.01 2.69
N THR A 42 1.50 -8.94 1.75
CA THR A 42 2.56 -9.95 1.90
C THR A 42 3.93 -9.27 2.08
N PRO A 43 4.66 -9.52 3.18
CA PRO A 43 5.95 -8.85 3.41
C PRO A 43 6.92 -9.00 2.24
N GLY A 44 7.42 -7.87 1.72
CA GLY A 44 8.38 -7.82 0.61
C GLY A 44 7.82 -8.13 -0.79
N LEU A 45 6.55 -8.55 -0.90
CA LEU A 45 5.93 -8.91 -2.19
C LEU A 45 4.64 -8.14 -2.48
N GLY A 46 3.86 -7.89 -1.43
CA GLY A 46 2.57 -7.22 -1.50
C GLY A 46 2.72 -5.76 -1.86
N TYR A 47 1.70 -5.23 -2.52
CA TYR A 47 1.70 -3.86 -3.04
C TYR A 47 2.15 -2.84 -2.00
N TYR A 48 1.52 -2.77 -0.83
CA TYR A 48 1.84 -1.83 0.25
C TYR A 48 3.06 -2.22 1.11
N ALA A 49 3.65 -3.40 0.89
CA ALA A 49 4.75 -3.95 1.66
C ALA A 49 6.08 -4.04 0.88
N GLY A 50 6.15 -3.45 -0.31
CA GLY A 50 7.37 -3.33 -1.13
C GLY A 50 7.92 -1.91 -1.21
N ASP A 51 9.16 -1.76 -1.69
CA ASP A 51 9.93 -0.49 -1.68
C ASP A 51 9.58 0.49 -2.81
N LEU A 52 8.60 0.17 -3.68
CA LEU A 52 8.24 1.03 -4.80
C LEU A 52 7.57 2.33 -4.31
N PRO A 53 7.88 3.50 -4.91
CA PRO A 53 7.11 4.72 -4.68
C PRO A 53 5.68 4.51 -5.17
N LYS A 54 4.68 4.68 -4.30
CA LYS A 54 3.26 4.48 -4.64
C LYS A 54 2.52 5.80 -4.76
N PHE A 55 2.88 6.74 -3.89
CA PHE A 55 2.29 8.06 -3.78
C PHE A 55 3.14 9.09 -4.52
N GLY A 56 2.48 10.02 -5.21
CA GLY A 56 3.14 11.14 -5.87
C GLY A 56 2.17 11.98 -6.68
N ALA A 57 2.63 13.15 -7.09
CA ALA A 57 1.76 14.17 -7.70
C ALA A 57 1.37 13.86 -9.16
N LEU A 58 2.17 13.08 -9.89
CA LEU A 58 1.97 12.80 -11.32
C LEU A 58 2.48 11.39 -11.69
N PRO A 59 1.93 10.74 -12.75
CA PRO A 59 2.44 9.44 -13.23
C PRO A 59 3.93 9.46 -13.59
N SER A 60 4.46 10.62 -13.99
CA SER A 60 5.89 10.81 -14.27
C SER A 60 6.79 10.71 -13.03
N SER A 61 6.23 10.77 -11.83
CA SER A 61 6.95 10.54 -10.57
C SER A 61 7.03 9.06 -10.20
N GLY A 62 6.52 8.15 -11.03
CA GLY A 62 6.45 6.72 -10.73
C GLY A 62 5.38 6.36 -9.69
N SER A 63 4.44 7.27 -9.42
CA SER A 63 3.31 7.04 -8.52
C SER A 63 2.12 6.46 -9.27
N ASP A 64 1.37 5.59 -8.60
CA ASP A 64 0.14 5.00 -9.14
C ASP A 64 -1.07 5.88 -8.88
N PHE A 65 -1.03 6.65 -7.78
CA PHE A 65 -2.10 7.54 -7.38
C PHE A 65 -1.59 8.69 -6.49
N VAL A 66 -2.40 9.74 -6.42
CA VAL A 66 -2.18 10.91 -5.57
C VAL A 66 -3.21 10.93 -4.44
N THR A 67 -2.81 11.34 -3.25
CA THR A 67 -3.68 11.54 -2.08
C THR A 67 -3.71 13.02 -1.69
N ALA A 68 -4.71 13.45 -0.93
CA ALA A 68 -4.89 14.86 -0.57
C ALA A 68 -3.66 15.52 0.11
N PRO A 69 -2.91 14.85 1.01
CA PRO A 69 -1.67 15.40 1.58
C PRO A 69 -0.61 15.72 0.51
N GLU A 70 -0.49 14.89 -0.52
CA GLU A 70 0.47 15.06 -1.62
C GLU A 70 0.07 16.17 -2.60
N MET A 71 -1.21 16.55 -2.64
CA MET A 71 -1.70 17.59 -3.55
C MET A 71 -1.39 19.00 -3.06
N THR A 72 -1.52 19.24 -1.75
CA THR A 72 -1.33 20.58 -1.17
C THR A 72 -1.20 20.55 0.36
N PRO A 73 -0.32 21.40 0.96
CA PRO A 73 -0.25 21.58 2.41
C PRO A 73 -1.56 22.06 3.04
N LEU A 74 -2.46 22.67 2.26
CA LEU A 74 -3.73 23.20 2.75
C LEU A 74 -4.65 22.10 3.33
N PHE A 75 -4.53 20.86 2.87
CA PHE A 75 -5.32 19.74 3.41
C PHE A 75 -5.02 19.51 4.90
N GLY A 76 -3.74 19.33 5.24
CA GLY A 76 -3.30 19.14 6.63
C GLY A 76 -3.58 20.35 7.52
N GLN A 77 -3.38 21.57 7.00
CA GLN A 77 -3.69 22.80 7.73
C GLN A 77 -5.17 22.92 8.06
N THR A 78 -6.05 22.55 7.12
CA THR A 78 -7.50 22.60 7.32
C THR A 78 -7.95 21.53 8.31
N LEU A 79 -7.42 20.30 8.17
CA LEU A 79 -7.73 19.19 9.08
C LEU A 79 -7.31 19.50 10.52
N ALA A 80 -6.14 20.14 10.71
CA ALA A 80 -5.63 20.51 12.02
C ALA A 80 -6.58 21.40 12.83
N VAL A 81 -7.37 22.26 12.18
CA VAL A 81 -8.37 23.11 12.85
C VAL A 81 -9.42 22.25 13.57
N GLN A 82 -9.91 21.20 12.92
CA GLN A 82 -10.94 20.32 13.47
C GLN A 82 -10.37 19.33 14.48
N VAL A 83 -9.15 18.84 14.27
CA VAL A 83 -8.43 18.01 15.26
C VAL A 83 -8.23 18.80 16.56
N ALA A 84 -7.80 20.07 16.47
CA ALA A 84 -7.62 20.92 17.65
C ALA A 84 -8.93 21.15 18.41
N GLU A 85 -10.04 21.37 17.70
CA GLU A 85 -11.36 21.48 18.33
C GLU A 85 -11.75 20.18 19.06
N ALA A 86 -11.56 19.02 18.42
CA ALA A 86 -11.87 17.73 19.01
C ALA A 86 -11.08 17.50 20.30
N LEU A 87 -9.76 17.69 20.26
CA LEU A 87 -8.87 17.57 21.43
C LEU A 87 -9.31 18.48 22.58
N ALA A 88 -9.67 19.73 22.28
CA ALA A 88 -10.15 20.67 23.28
C ALA A 88 -11.48 20.22 23.92
N ARG A 89 -12.43 19.69 23.13
CA ARG A 89 -13.74 19.25 23.61
C ARG A 89 -13.69 17.96 24.43
N THR A 90 -12.75 17.07 24.12
CA THR A 90 -12.59 15.77 24.80
C THR A 90 -11.58 15.82 25.94
N GLY A 91 -10.76 16.88 26.02
CA GLY A 91 -9.65 16.97 26.98
C GLY A 91 -8.51 15.99 26.67
N THR A 92 -8.43 15.47 25.44
CA THR A 92 -7.34 14.59 25.01
C THR A 92 -6.20 15.38 24.38
N HIS A 93 -5.02 14.76 24.28
CA HIS A 93 -3.80 15.43 23.82
C HIS A 93 -2.96 14.58 22.86
N GLU A 94 -3.51 13.46 22.38
CA GLU A 94 -2.83 12.55 21.47
C GLU A 94 -3.59 12.46 20.14
N VAL A 95 -2.82 12.32 19.06
CA VAL A 95 -3.31 12.04 17.71
C VAL A 95 -2.58 10.80 17.23
N TRP A 96 -3.34 9.82 16.76
CA TRP A 96 -2.81 8.57 16.23
C TRP A 96 -3.12 8.53 14.73
N GLU A 97 -2.10 8.44 13.91
CA GLU A 97 -2.20 8.39 12.45
C GLU A 97 -1.84 6.99 11.95
N PHE A 98 -2.65 6.46 11.04
CA PHE A 98 -2.48 5.12 10.48
C PHE A 98 -2.28 5.20 8.97
N GLY A 99 -1.28 4.50 8.45
CA GLY A 99 -0.97 4.50 7.02
C GLY A 99 -0.25 5.77 6.51
N ALA A 100 0.45 6.46 7.40
CA ALA A 100 1.36 7.58 7.07
C ALA A 100 2.69 7.10 6.48
#